data_AF-A0A0C1TUB4-F1
#
_entry.id   AF-A0A0C1TUB4-F1
#
_cell.length_a   1.000
_cell.length_b   1.000
_cell.length_c   1.000
_cell.angle_alpha   90.00
_cell.angle_beta   90.00
_cell.angle_gamma   90.00
#
_symmetry.space_group_name_H-M   'P 1'
#
loop_
_entity.id
_entity.type
_entity.pdbx_description
1 polymer ?
#
loop_
_entity_poly.entity_id
_entity_poly.type
_entity_poly.pdbx_seq_one_letter_code
_entity_poly.pdbx_strand_id
1 'polypeptide(L)'
;MNDSLYELLKKCKTKDPKYILEMINRFSPLIKKYSYLLNYDDAEQDLIVKLIEIVYKLPLNQIPIGYPDKYIASYLHYSLKNEYIQLSKKQSILLKQSLDLDTCKNPITSQELYNYVFVKDLLNQVTELQRKILILKFIKNYSETEIASILKISRQSVNRAKNRALATLKKYLSA
;
A
#
# COMPACT_ATOMS: atom_id res chain seq x y z
N MET A 1 -3.64 25.85 13.90
CA MET A 1 -4.83 25.09 14.37
C MET A 1 -4.89 23.83 13.54
N ASN A 2 -4.85 22.65 14.17
CA ASN A 2 -4.96 21.39 13.44
C ASN A 2 -6.46 21.12 13.27
N ASP A 3 -7.03 21.57 12.15
CA ASP A 3 -8.45 21.34 11.86
C ASP A 3 -8.76 19.84 11.90
N SER A 4 -9.99 19.45 12.27
CA SER A 4 -10.42 18.07 12.08
C SER A 4 -10.35 17.70 10.59
N LEU A 5 -10.21 16.41 10.29
CA LEU A 5 -10.14 15.93 8.92
C LEU A 5 -11.41 16.26 8.15
N TYR A 6 -12.58 16.22 8.82
CA TYR A 6 -13.84 16.66 8.23
C TYR A 6 -13.83 18.15 7.84
N GLU A 7 -13.39 19.04 8.74
CA GLU A 7 -13.33 20.48 8.46
C GLU A 7 -12.31 20.80 7.36
N LEU A 8 -11.16 20.12 7.36
CA LEU A 8 -10.17 20.25 6.30
C LEU A 8 -10.75 19.80 4.96
N LEU A 9 -11.48 18.68 4.92
CA LEU A 9 -12.12 18.17 3.71
C LEU A 9 -13.18 19.16 3.18
N LYS A 10 -13.95 19.78 4.08
CA LYS A 10 -14.92 20.83 3.73
C LYS A 10 -14.23 22.05 3.13
N LYS A 11 -13.14 22.51 3.75
CA LYS A 11 -12.32 23.61 3.23
C LYS A 11 -11.67 23.27 1.89
N CYS A 12 -11.21 22.04 1.69
CA CYS A 12 -10.68 21.59 0.41
C CYS A 12 -11.68 21.80 -0.74
N LYS A 13 -12.99 21.67 -0.51
CA LYS A 13 -14.01 21.88 -1.56
C LYS A 13 -14.07 23.30 -2.10
N THR A 14 -13.55 24.30 -1.40
CA THR A 14 -13.44 25.67 -1.92
C THR A 14 -12.37 25.79 -3.02
N LYS A 15 -11.59 24.73 -3.26
CA LYS A 15 -10.46 24.66 -4.20
C LYS A 15 -9.32 25.63 -3.89
N ASP A 16 -9.24 26.11 -2.65
CA ASP A 16 -8.06 26.84 -2.19
C ASP A 16 -6.86 25.87 -2.07
N PRO A 17 -5.74 26.13 -2.77
CA PRO A 17 -4.58 25.25 -2.81
C PRO A 17 -3.96 25.02 -1.42
N LYS A 18 -4.13 25.95 -0.48
CA LYS A 18 -3.60 25.83 0.88
C LYS A 18 -4.15 24.62 1.61
N TYR A 19 -5.45 24.37 1.52
CA TYR A 19 -6.10 23.26 2.23
C TYR A 19 -5.80 21.91 1.59
N ILE A 20 -5.70 21.88 0.25
CA ILE A 20 -5.28 20.68 -0.46
C ILE A 20 -3.85 20.31 -0.12
N LEU A 21 -2.94 21.28 -0.06
CA LEU A 21 -1.57 21.06 0.35
C LEU A 21 -1.48 20.51 1.79
N GLU A 22 -2.28 21.05 2.71
CA GLU A 22 -2.37 20.51 4.07
C GLU A 22 -2.89 19.07 4.08
N MET A 23 -3.89 18.75 3.26
CA MET A 23 -4.41 17.38 3.11
C MET A 23 -3.32 16.43 2.58
N ILE A 24 -2.57 16.83 1.56
CA ILE A 24 -1.45 16.06 1.02
C ILE A 24 -0.40 15.82 2.12
N ASN A 25 -0.03 16.85 2.88
CA ASN A 25 0.95 16.73 3.94
C ASN A 25 0.53 15.73 5.03
N ARG A 26 -0.75 15.72 5.43
CA ARG A 26 -1.29 14.77 6.42
C ARG A 26 -1.22 13.31 5.94
N PHE A 27 -1.38 13.08 4.64
CA PHE A 27 -1.32 11.73 4.05
C PHE A 27 0.05 11.41 3.41
N SER A 28 1.02 12.33 3.49
CA SER A 28 2.37 12.15 2.94
C SER A 28 3.09 10.88 3.41
N PRO A 29 2.96 10.40 4.67
CA PRO A 29 3.60 9.14 5.06
C PRO A 29 3.04 7.94 4.29
N LEU A 30 1.74 7.96 3.97
CA LEU A 30 1.08 6.91 3.22
C LEU A 30 1.43 6.98 1.73
N ILE A 31 1.46 8.19 1.17
CA ILE A 31 1.88 8.45 -0.22
C ILE A 31 3.31 7.99 -0.42
N LYS A 32 4.25 8.43 0.43
CA LYS A 32 5.66 8.05 0.36
C LYS A 32 5.85 6.54 0.49
N LYS A 33 5.11 5.90 1.40
CA LYS A 33 5.11 4.44 1.53
C LYS A 33 4.73 3.76 0.22
N TYR A 34 3.65 4.19 -0.42
CA TYR A 34 3.17 3.54 -1.65
C TYR A 34 3.99 3.90 -2.88
N SER A 35 4.49 5.14 -2.98
CA SER A 35 5.44 5.56 -4.01
C SER A 35 6.70 4.69 -3.97
N TYR A 36 7.28 4.52 -2.78
CA TYR A 36 8.44 3.63 -2.57
C TYR A 36 8.16 2.18 -2.99
N LEU A 37 6.96 1.66 -2.70
CA LEU A 37 6.58 0.30 -3.12
C LEU A 37 6.28 0.16 -4.62
N LEU A 38 5.95 1.25 -5.31
CA LEU A 38 5.72 1.28 -6.75
C LEU A 38 7.03 1.41 -7.52
N ASN A 39 7.97 2.19 -6.99
CA ASN A 39 9.35 2.31 -7.46
C ASN A 39 9.46 2.68 -8.96
N TYR A 40 8.68 3.68 -9.38
CA TYR A 40 8.82 4.35 -10.67
C TYR A 40 8.77 5.86 -10.47
N ASP A 41 9.33 6.62 -11.40
CA ASP A 41 9.67 8.04 -11.23
C ASP A 41 8.48 8.91 -10.78
N ASP A 42 7.32 8.76 -11.42
CA ASP A 42 6.13 9.59 -11.16
C ASP A 42 5.15 9.00 -10.12
N ALA A 43 5.57 7.97 -9.36
CA ALA A 43 4.64 7.24 -8.47
C ALA A 43 4.06 8.10 -7.34
N GLU A 44 4.84 9.04 -6.80
CA GLU A 44 4.36 9.96 -5.77
C GLU A 44 3.31 10.92 -6.33
N GLN A 45 3.56 11.46 -7.52
CA GLN A 45 2.70 12.40 -8.23
C GLN A 45 1.37 11.74 -8.59
N ASP A 46 1.40 10.52 -9.12
CA ASP A 46 0.18 9.75 -9.43
C ASP A 46 -0.70 9.53 -8.19
N LEU A 47 -0.07 9.20 -7.05
CA LEU A 47 -0.78 9.02 -5.78
C LEU A 47 -1.35 10.32 -5.23
N ILE A 48 -0.61 11.44 -5.37
CA ILE A 48 -1.08 12.78 -4.99
C ILE A 48 -2.29 13.18 -5.85
N VAL A 49 -2.21 13.00 -7.17
CA VAL A 49 -3.33 13.28 -8.10
C VAL A 49 -4.53 12.46 -7.67
N LYS A 50 -4.36 11.17 -7.38
CA LYS A 50 -5.46 10.35 -6.91
C LYS A 50 -6.07 10.84 -5.60
N LEU A 51 -5.25 11.23 -4.63
CA LEU A 51 -5.75 11.81 -3.37
C LEU A 51 -6.62 13.05 -3.62
N ILE A 52 -6.15 13.96 -4.47
CA ILE A 52 -6.88 15.18 -4.85
C ILE A 52 -8.22 14.81 -5.49
N GLU A 53 -8.24 13.86 -6.43
CA GLU A 53 -9.47 13.37 -7.04
C GLU A 53 -10.46 12.82 -6.01
N ILE A 54 -10.00 11.99 -5.08
CA ILE A 54 -10.84 11.40 -4.04
C ILE A 54 -11.43 12.52 -3.18
N VAL A 55 -10.60 13.45 -2.72
CA VAL A 55 -11.02 14.59 -1.89
C VAL A 55 -12.08 15.42 -2.60
N TYR A 56 -11.95 15.69 -3.90
CA TYR A 56 -12.93 16.46 -4.65
C TYR A 56 -14.20 15.70 -5.03
N LYS A 57 -14.11 14.40 -5.33
CA LYS A 57 -15.27 13.57 -5.69
C LYS A 57 -16.08 13.11 -4.48
N LEU A 58 -15.50 13.13 -3.28
CA LEU A 58 -16.16 12.63 -2.08
C LEU A 58 -17.43 13.45 -1.73
N PRO A 59 -18.61 12.84 -1.62
CA PRO A 59 -19.86 13.55 -1.36
C PRO A 59 -19.98 13.92 0.13
N LEU A 60 -19.73 15.20 0.47
CA LEU A 60 -19.80 15.68 1.86
C LEU A 60 -21.19 15.55 2.48
N ASN A 61 -22.24 15.69 1.68
CA ASN A 61 -23.62 15.52 2.11
C ASN A 61 -23.95 14.11 2.61
N GLN A 62 -23.13 13.11 2.26
CA GLN A 62 -23.28 11.73 2.75
C GLN A 62 -22.48 11.48 4.04
N ILE A 63 -21.68 12.45 4.50
CA ILE A 63 -20.95 12.36 5.77
C ILE A 63 -21.74 13.12 6.83
N PRO A 64 -22.21 12.43 7.90
CA PRO A 64 -22.87 13.11 9.01
C PRO A 64 -21.98 14.20 9.63
N ILE A 65 -22.58 15.30 10.08
CA ILE A 65 -21.84 16.33 10.80
C ILE A 65 -21.32 15.75 12.12
N GLY A 66 -20.03 15.97 12.42
CA GLY A 66 -19.39 15.38 13.60
C GLY A 66 -18.99 13.91 13.43
N TYR A 67 -19.00 13.38 12.19
CA TYR A 67 -18.53 12.02 11.92
C TYR A 67 -17.06 11.87 12.33
N PRO A 68 -16.69 10.80 13.06
CA PRO A 68 -15.32 10.66 13.55
C PRO A 68 -14.29 10.61 12.43
N ASP A 69 -13.24 11.43 12.54
CA ASP A 69 -12.15 11.53 11.56
C ASP A 69 -11.54 10.18 11.20
N LYS A 70 -11.53 9.22 12.13
CA LYS A 70 -11.04 7.84 11.90
C LYS A 70 -11.71 7.16 10.69
N TYR A 71 -12.97 7.45 10.40
CA TYR A 71 -13.68 6.83 9.28
C TYR A 71 -13.30 7.47 7.95
N ILE A 72 -13.16 8.81 7.92
CA ILE A 72 -12.69 9.55 6.75
C ILE A 72 -11.24 9.14 6.43
N ALA A 73 -10.39 9.10 7.46
CA ALA A 73 -9.01 8.64 7.34
C ALA A 73 -8.93 7.20 6.83
N SER A 74 -9.79 6.30 7.35
CA SER A 74 -9.88 4.92 6.86
C SER A 74 -10.30 4.87 5.38
N TYR A 75 -11.30 5.64 4.98
CA TYR A 75 -11.74 5.69 3.58
C TYR A 75 -10.63 6.15 2.64
N LEU A 76 -9.93 7.24 2.99
CA LEU A 76 -8.79 7.76 2.23
C LEU A 76 -7.66 6.73 2.18
N HIS A 77 -7.37 6.07 3.31
CA HIS A 77 -6.38 5.00 3.37
C HIS A 77 -6.71 3.85 2.42
N TYR A 78 -7.94 3.33 2.45
CA TYR A 78 -8.35 2.24 1.57
C TYR A 78 -8.36 2.65 0.10
N SER A 79 -8.79 3.88 -0.21
CA SER A 79 -8.80 4.40 -1.57
C SER A 79 -7.39 4.51 -2.16
N LEU A 80 -6.45 5.06 -1.39
CA LEU A 80 -5.04 5.13 -1.79
C LEU A 80 -4.38 3.74 -1.89
N LYS A 81 -4.70 2.83 -0.96
CA LYS A 81 -4.23 1.44 -1.01
C LYS A 81 -4.68 0.76 -2.30
N ASN A 82 -5.94 0.94 -2.68
CA ASN A 82 -6.50 0.33 -3.89
C ASN A 82 -5.86 0.91 -5.15
N GLU A 83 -5.60 2.22 -5.18
CA GLU A 83 -4.85 2.86 -6.26
C GLU A 83 -3.45 2.27 -6.39
N TYR A 84 -2.71 2.16 -5.28
CA TYR A 84 -1.42 1.49 -5.24
C TYR A 84 -1.47 0.08 -5.84
N ILE A 85 -2.47 -0.72 -5.47
CA ILE A 85 -2.63 -2.09 -6.01
C ILE A 85 -2.89 -2.05 -7.52
N GLN A 86 -3.70 -1.10 -7.99
CA GLN A 86 -3.99 -0.92 -9.42
C GLN A 86 -2.74 -0.53 -10.20
N LEU A 87 -2.01 0.49 -9.73
CA LEU A 87 -0.76 0.96 -10.33
C LEU A 87 0.30 -0.15 -10.35
N SER A 88 0.46 -0.89 -9.24
CA SER A 88 1.41 -2.02 -9.15
C SER A 88 1.09 -3.12 -10.18
N LYS A 89 -0.19 -3.42 -10.42
CA LYS A 89 -0.60 -4.36 -11.48
C LYS A 89 -0.27 -3.83 -12.87
N LYS A 90 -0.56 -2.55 -13.13
CA LYS A 90 -0.27 -1.89 -14.41
C LYS A 90 1.24 -1.90 -14.70
N GLN A 91 2.06 -1.52 -13.72
CA GLN A 91 3.52 -1.57 -13.78
C GLN A 91 4.02 -2.98 -14.13
N SER A 92 3.49 -4.01 -13.45
CA SER A 92 3.89 -5.40 -13.70
C SER A 92 3.52 -5.91 -15.09
N ILE A 93 2.49 -5.36 -15.72
CA ILE A 93 2.11 -5.70 -17.10
C ILE A 93 3.05 -4.98 -18.07
N LEU A 94 3.29 -3.69 -17.86
CA LEU A 94 4.19 -2.88 -18.67
C LEU A 94 5.60 -3.47 -18.73
N LEU A 95 6.17 -3.82 -17.57
CA LEU A 95 7.51 -4.42 -17.46
C LEU A 95 7.64 -5.77 -18.20
N LYS A 96 6.53 -6.50 -18.39
CA LYS A 96 6.53 -7.75 -19.17
C LYS A 96 6.48 -7.51 -20.68
N GLN A 97 6.04 -6.32 -21.10
CA GLN A 97 5.83 -5.95 -22.50
C GLN A 97 6.95 -5.08 -23.06
N SER A 98 7.66 -4.34 -22.20
CA SER A 98 8.83 -3.54 -22.59
C SER A 98 10.06 -4.42 -22.87
N LEU A 99 10.74 -4.21 -24.00
CA LEU A 99 12.17 -4.57 -24.08
C LEU A 99 12.92 -3.66 -23.10
N ASP A 100 13.82 -4.26 -22.31
CA ASP A 100 14.65 -3.61 -21.28
C ASP A 100 15.56 -2.57 -21.95
N LEU A 101 15.05 -1.35 -22.16
CA LEU A 101 15.81 -0.21 -22.72
C LEU A 101 16.51 0.61 -21.62
N ASP A 102 16.25 0.30 -20.35
CA ASP A 102 16.82 1.02 -19.20
C ASP A 102 18.08 0.34 -18.68
N THR A 103 19.21 0.69 -19.29
CA THR A 103 20.57 0.47 -18.76
C THR A 103 20.89 1.34 -17.54
N CYS A 104 19.97 2.17 -17.06
CA CYS A 104 20.12 3.06 -15.91
C CYS A 104 19.47 2.51 -14.64
N LYS A 105 19.64 1.21 -14.35
CA LYS A 105 19.28 0.70 -13.02
C LYS A 105 20.30 1.24 -12.03
N ASN A 106 19.84 1.92 -10.97
CA ASN A 106 20.69 2.25 -9.83
C ASN A 106 21.45 0.97 -9.42
N PRO A 107 22.78 1.02 -9.27
CA PRO A 107 23.54 -0.17 -8.93
C PRO A 107 23.00 -0.74 -7.63
N ILE A 108 22.54 -1.99 -7.67
CA ILE A 108 22.07 -2.72 -6.49
C ILE A 108 23.21 -2.70 -5.48
N THR A 109 22.96 -2.12 -4.32
CA THR A 109 23.96 -2.08 -3.27
C THR A 109 24.21 -3.49 -2.74
N SER A 110 25.43 -3.73 -2.23
CA SER A 110 25.76 -5.01 -1.59
C SER A 110 24.81 -5.36 -0.44
N GLN A 111 24.33 -4.35 0.29
CA GLN A 111 23.34 -4.51 1.35
C GLN A 111 21.97 -4.95 0.84
N GLU A 112 21.49 -4.36 -0.26
CA GLU A 112 20.22 -4.76 -0.89
C GLU A 112 20.28 -6.20 -1.40
N LEU A 113 21.41 -6.59 -2.00
CA LEU A 113 21.64 -7.96 -2.44
C LEU A 113 21.63 -8.94 -1.25
N TYR A 114 22.33 -8.62 -0.17
CA TYR A 114 22.32 -9.42 1.05
C TYR A 114 20.92 -9.57 1.63
N ASN A 115 20.17 -8.46 1.74
CA ASN A 115 18.79 -8.46 2.22
C ASN A 115 17.88 -9.33 1.35
N TYR A 116 18.06 -9.29 0.03
CA TYR A 116 17.30 -10.12 -0.91
C TYR A 116 17.56 -11.61 -0.68
N VAL A 117 18.83 -12.02 -0.60
CA VAL A 117 19.20 -13.43 -0.34
C VAL A 117 18.64 -13.88 1.01
N PHE A 118 18.82 -13.08 2.06
CA PHE A 118 18.32 -13.37 3.39
C PHE A 118 16.78 -13.57 3.42
N VAL A 119 16.02 -12.66 2.80
CA VAL A 119 14.56 -12.78 2.72
C VAL A 119 14.14 -14.01 1.91
N LYS A 120 14.87 -14.34 0.84
CA LYS A 120 14.62 -15.55 0.04
C LYS A 120 14.83 -16.81 0.87
N ASP A 121 15.91 -16.88 1.65
CA ASP A 121 16.21 -18.01 2.52
C ASP A 121 15.19 -18.17 3.65
N LEU A 122 14.73 -17.06 4.23
CA LEU A 122 13.63 -17.07 5.20
C LEU A 122 12.35 -17.64 4.59
N LEU A 123 11.96 -17.17 3.40
CA LEU A 123 10.75 -17.65 2.73
C LEU A 123 10.85 -19.13 2.33
N ASN A 124 12.05 -19.69 2.21
CA ASN A 124 12.24 -21.13 1.97
C ASN A 124 11.94 -21.99 3.21
N GLN A 125 11.93 -21.42 4.42
CA GLN A 125 11.63 -22.15 5.66
C GLN A 125 10.14 -22.44 5.88
N VAL A 126 9.27 -21.88 5.04
CA VAL A 126 7.81 -22.02 5.16
C VAL A 126 7.23 -22.76 3.95
N THR A 127 6.05 -23.36 4.11
CA THR A 127 5.37 -24.09 3.03
C THR A 127 4.99 -23.15 1.88
N GLU A 128 4.76 -23.68 0.68
CA GLU A 128 4.38 -22.86 -0.48
C GLU A 128 3.13 -22.00 -0.23
N LEU A 129 2.11 -22.58 0.43
CA LEU A 129 0.89 -21.85 0.79
C LEU A 129 1.21 -20.70 1.75
N GLN A 130 2.01 -20.96 2.79
CA GLN A 130 2.44 -19.95 3.75
C GLN A 130 3.24 -18.84 3.08
N ARG A 131 4.21 -19.21 2.23
CA ARG A 131 5.02 -18.30 1.42
C ARG A 131 4.14 -17.40 0.57
N LYS A 132 3.18 -17.97 -0.15
CA LYS A 132 2.24 -17.23 -1.00
C LYS A 132 1.41 -16.25 -0.17
N ILE A 133 0.93 -16.65 1.01
CA ILE A 133 0.20 -15.77 1.93
C ILE A 133 1.08 -14.62 2.42
N LEU A 134 2.34 -14.88 2.80
CA LEU A 134 3.29 -13.84 3.24
C LEU A 134 3.58 -12.82 2.13
N ILE A 135 3.84 -13.30 0.90
CA ILE A 135 4.07 -12.45 -0.27
C ILE A 135 2.84 -11.58 -0.53
N LEU A 136 1.64 -12.17 -0.58
CA LEU A 136 0.42 -11.41 -0.82
C LEU A 136 0.16 -10.38 0.29
N LYS A 137 0.45 -10.72 1.55
CA LYS A 137 0.18 -9.86 2.70
C LYS A 137 1.18 -8.71 2.84
N PHE A 138 2.47 -9.01 2.78
CA PHE A 138 3.52 -8.06 3.16
C PHE A 138 4.17 -7.37 1.95
N ILE A 139 4.25 -8.05 0.80
CA ILE A 139 4.86 -7.49 -0.42
C ILE A 139 3.79 -6.84 -1.29
N LYS A 140 2.65 -7.52 -1.50
CA LYS A 140 1.55 -7.00 -2.35
C LYS A 140 0.47 -6.24 -1.57
N ASN A 141 0.61 -6.15 -0.25
CA ASN A 141 -0.26 -5.38 0.64
C ASN A 141 -1.76 -5.78 0.60
N TYR A 142 -2.10 -7.03 0.26
CA TYR A 142 -3.49 -7.51 0.34
C TYR A 142 -3.92 -7.76 1.80
N SER A 143 -5.20 -7.52 2.08
CA SER A 143 -5.85 -7.89 3.33
C SER A 143 -6.11 -9.39 3.39
N GLU A 144 -6.36 -9.94 4.57
CA GLU A 144 -6.65 -11.36 4.72
C GLU A 144 -7.93 -11.80 3.99
N THR A 145 -8.91 -10.90 3.89
CA THR A 145 -10.14 -11.10 3.12
C THR A 145 -9.85 -11.12 1.62
N GLU A 146 -9.04 -10.19 1.11
CA GLU A 146 -8.61 -10.19 -0.29
C GLU A 146 -7.79 -11.44 -0.61
N ILE A 147 -6.87 -11.85 0.28
CA ILE A 147 -6.07 -13.07 0.13
C ILE A 147 -6.95 -14.31 0.12
N ALA A 148 -7.95 -14.37 1.01
CA ALA A 148 -8.93 -15.46 1.05
C ALA A 148 -9.65 -15.60 -0.28
N SER A 149 -10.11 -14.49 -0.86
CA SER A 149 -10.74 -14.47 -2.18
C SER A 149 -9.77 -14.90 -3.30
N ILE A 150 -8.52 -14.41 -3.29
CA ILE A 150 -7.49 -14.77 -4.27
C ILE A 150 -7.15 -16.26 -4.23
N LEU A 151 -7.03 -16.83 -3.03
CA LEU A 151 -6.62 -18.22 -2.81
C LEU A 151 -7.79 -19.20 -2.76
N LYS A 152 -9.04 -18.71 -2.82
CA LYS A 152 -10.28 -19.50 -2.69
C LYS A 152 -10.32 -20.35 -1.41
N ILE A 153 -9.90 -19.77 -0.29
CA ILE A 153 -9.93 -20.40 1.05
C ILE A 153 -10.60 -19.46 2.07
N SER A 154 -10.94 -19.96 3.25
CA SER A 154 -11.54 -19.11 4.28
C SER A 154 -10.54 -18.11 4.87
N ARG A 155 -11.04 -16.94 5.30
CA ARG A 155 -10.25 -15.91 6.00
C ARG A 155 -9.53 -16.48 7.23
N GLN A 156 -10.20 -17.35 7.99
CA GLN A 156 -9.63 -17.99 9.17
C GLN A 156 -8.45 -18.90 8.80
N SER A 157 -8.54 -19.59 7.66
CA SER A 157 -7.44 -20.41 7.15
C SER A 157 -6.24 -19.57 6.71
N VAL A 158 -6.48 -18.41 6.07
CA VAL A 158 -5.41 -17.43 5.78
C VAL A 158 -4.72 -16.97 7.06
N ASN A 159 -5.48 -16.53 8.06
CA ASN A 159 -4.91 -16.03 9.32
C ASN A 159 -4.12 -17.11 10.07
N ARG A 160 -4.63 -18.34 10.14
CA ARG A 160 -3.92 -19.48 10.74
C ARG A 160 -2.62 -19.79 10.01
N ALA A 161 -2.64 -19.86 8.68
CA ALA A 161 -1.45 -20.14 7.89
C ALA A 161 -0.39 -19.03 8.04
N LYS A 162 -0.81 -17.76 7.99
CA LYS A 162 0.06 -16.60 8.24
C LYS A 162 0.73 -16.69 9.62
N ASN A 163 -0.04 -16.93 10.68
CA ASN A 163 0.52 -16.97 12.04
C ASN A 163 1.48 -18.15 12.24
N ARG A 164 1.19 -19.32 11.66
CA ARG A 164 2.11 -20.45 11.65
C ARG A 164 3.41 -20.12 10.92
N ALA A 165 3.31 -19.49 9.75
CA ALA A 165 4.47 -19.06 8.99
C ALA A 165 5.37 -18.12 9.81
N LEU A 166 4.78 -17.09 10.44
CA LEU A 166 5.51 -16.16 11.30
C LEU A 166 6.16 -16.84 12.51
N ALA A 167 5.48 -17.83 13.12
CA ALA A 167 6.05 -18.61 14.20
C ALA A 167 7.26 -19.44 13.76
N THR A 168 7.20 -20.07 12.58
CA THR A 168 8.34 -20.80 11.99
C THR A 168 9.51 -19.87 11.73
N LEU A 169 9.27 -18.72 11.09
CA LEU A 169 10.30 -17.72 10.81
C LEU A 169 10.94 -17.18 12.08
N LYS A 170 10.14 -16.92 13.13
CA LYS A 170 10.65 -16.45 14.42
C LYS A 170 11.58 -17.48 15.06
N LYS A 171 11.25 -18.77 15.00
CA LYS A 171 12.10 -19.85 15.51
C LYS A 171 13.42 -19.92 14.75
N TYR A 172 13.37 -19.84 13.42
CA TYR A 172 14.58 -19.84 12.59
C TYR A 172 15.51 -18.66 12.89
N LEU A 173 14.95 -17.48 13.16
CA LEU A 173 15.72 -16.28 13.52
C LEU A 173 16.24 -16.27 14.97
N SER A 174 15.72 -17.16 15.82
CA SER A 174 16.12 -17.27 17.23
C SER A 174 17.03 -18.48 17.48
N ALA A 175 17.34 -19.25 16.44
CA ALA A 175 18.25 -20.39 16.44
C ALA A 175 19.64 -19.93 16.01
#